data_AF-A0A8H4B2X6-F1
#
_entry.id   AF-A0A8H4B2X6-F1
#
_cell.length_a   1.000
_cell.length_b   1.000
_cell.length_c   1.000
_cell.angle_alpha   90.00
_cell.angle_beta   90.00
_cell.angle_gamma   90.00
#
_symmetry.space_group_name_H-M   'P 1'
#
loop_
_entity.id
_entity.type
_entity.pdbx_description
1 polymer ?
#
loop_
_entity_poly.entity_id
_entity_poly.type
_entity_poly.pdbx_seq_one_letter_code
_entity_poly.pdbx_strand_id
1 'polypeptide(L)'
;MISLPSELLSKILNYFRENLYSFLLVNRQWCHIIIPILWSKPMTFFKDKRLIRILLLSLNIEEQVLLIPFKLTFPRYQRPLIEYSSYITSVTKDLFCGI
;
A
#
# COMPACT_ATOMS: atom_id res chain seq x y z
N MET A 1 27.19 11.35 1.94
CA MET A 1 25.91 11.00 1.27
C MET A 1 24.97 12.18 1.46
N ILE A 2 24.50 12.80 0.38
CA ILE A 2 23.57 13.94 0.47
C ILE A 2 22.21 13.37 0.88
N SER A 3 21.82 13.55 2.14
CA SER A 3 20.46 13.25 2.58
C SER A 3 19.54 14.35 2.08
N LEU A 4 18.85 14.11 0.97
CA LEU A 4 17.79 15.02 0.55
C LEU A 4 16.73 15.07 1.67
N PRO A 5 16.33 16.26 2.14
CA PRO A 5 15.23 16.41 3.07
C PRO A 5 13.97 15.71 2.52
N SER A 6 13.30 14.91 3.34
CA SER A 6 12.09 14.18 2.96
C SER A 6 10.98 15.09 2.41
N GLU A 7 10.94 16.35 2.85
CA GLU A 7 10.02 17.39 2.33
C GLU A 7 10.31 17.82 0.89
N LEU A 8 11.58 17.92 0.49
CA LEU A 8 11.91 18.25 -0.90
C LEU A 8 11.61 17.07 -1.81
N LEU A 9 11.87 15.86 -1.30
CA LEU A 9 11.60 14.61 -2.00
C LEU A 9 10.10 14.41 -2.20
N SER A 10 9.26 14.70 -1.20
CA SER A 10 7.80 14.64 -1.34
C SER A 10 7.26 15.67 -2.34
N LYS A 11 7.83 16.87 -2.41
CA LYS A 11 7.50 17.87 -3.44
C LYS A 11 7.85 17.38 -4.84
N ILE A 12 9.04 16.82 -5.04
CA ILE A 12 9.45 16.26 -6.34
C ILE A 12 8.52 15.11 -6.74
N LEU A 13 8.24 14.19 -5.83
CA LEU A 13 7.35 13.06 -6.08
C LEU A 13 5.92 13.50 -6.43
N ASN A 14 5.43 14.60 -5.87
CA ASN A 14 4.13 15.17 -6.26
C ASN A 14 4.08 15.61 -7.73
N TYR A 15 5.20 16.06 -8.32
CA TYR A 15 5.27 16.37 -9.75
C TYR A 15 5.26 15.11 -10.64
N PHE A 16 5.79 13.99 -10.13
CA PHE A 16 5.89 12.72 -10.86
C PHE A 16 4.87 11.68 -10.42
N ARG A 17 3.66 12.12 -10.01
CA ARG A 17 2.61 11.22 -9.48
C ARG A 17 2.33 9.99 -10.34
N GLU A 18 2.45 10.12 -11.66
CA GLU A 18 2.21 9.02 -12.60
C GLU A 18 3.37 7.99 -12.64
N ASN A 19 4.58 8.39 -12.28
CA ASN A 19 5.80 7.57 -12.37
C ASN A 19 6.39 7.18 -11.00
N LEU A 20 5.63 7.34 -9.92
CA LEU A 20 6.04 7.02 -8.55
C LEU A 20 6.55 5.57 -8.40
N TYR A 21 6.01 4.64 -9.19
CA TYR A 21 6.42 3.24 -9.17
C TYR A 21 7.89 3.05 -9.56
N SER A 22 8.37 3.79 -10.56
CA SER A 22 9.77 3.72 -11.01
C SER A 22 10.75 4.16 -9.92
N PHE A 23 10.34 5.11 -9.07
CA PHE A 23 11.17 5.59 -7.97
C PHE A 23 11.29 4.59 -6.80
N LEU A 24 10.37 3.61 -6.69
CA LEU A 24 10.51 2.51 -5.72
C LEU A 24 11.72 1.64 -6.01
N LEU A 25 12.16 1.59 -7.27
CA LEU A 25 13.26 0.71 -7.69
C LEU A 25 14.65 1.35 -7.48
N VAL A 26 14.71 2.62 -7.07
CA VAL A 26 15.95 3.37 -6.93
C VAL A 26 16.77 2.88 -5.73
N ASN A 27 16.19 2.91 -4.52
CA ASN A 27 16.78 2.32 -3.32
C ASN A 27 15.75 2.22 -2.16
N ARG A 28 16.15 1.55 -1.07
CA ARG A 28 15.31 1.33 0.12
C ARG A 28 14.80 2.63 0.78
N GLN A 29 15.60 3.70 0.79
CA GLN A 29 15.18 4.96 1.40
C GLN A 29 14.05 5.63 0.61
N TRP A 30 14.10 5.56 -0.72
CA TRP A 30 13.01 6.04 -1.57
C TRP A 30 11.74 5.21 -1.37
N CYS A 31 11.86 3.89 -1.20
CA CYS A 31 10.70 3.04 -0.84
C CYS A 31 9.98 3.54 0.41
N HIS A 32 10.72 3.86 1.48
CA HIS A 32 10.12 4.33 2.74
C HIS A 32 9.33 5.63 2.60
N ILE A 33 9.66 6.48 1.62
CA ILE A 33 8.96 7.76 1.38
C ILE A 33 7.78 7.57 0.42
N ILE A 34 7.97 6.79 -0.65
CA ILE A 34 6.98 6.64 -1.71
C ILE A 34 5.85 5.70 -1.30
N ILE A 35 6.14 4.65 -0.53
CA ILE A 35 5.13 3.67 -0.10
C ILE A 35 3.98 4.36 0.64
N PRO A 36 4.20 5.21 1.66
CA PRO A 36 3.12 5.97 2.29
C PRO A 36 2.32 6.85 1.31
N ILE A 37 2.98 7.46 0.33
CA ILE A 37 2.31 8.31 -0.67
C ILE A 37 1.38 7.48 -1.55
N LEU A 38 1.88 6.36 -2.10
CA LEU A 38 1.09 5.45 -2.94
C LEU A 38 -0.05 4.79 -2.17
N TRP A 39 0.24 4.36 -0.94
CA TRP A 39 -0.74 3.68 -0.08
C TRP A 39 -1.69 4.64 0.64
N SER A 40 -1.50 5.96 0.54
CA SER A 40 -2.50 6.93 1.04
C SER A 40 -3.84 6.79 0.31
N LYS A 41 -3.79 6.53 -1.00
CA LYS A 41 -4.93 6.32 -1.90
C LYS A 41 -4.61 5.16 -2.84
N PRO A 42 -4.55 3.92 -2.35
CA PRO A 42 -4.05 2.80 -3.14
C PRO A 42 -4.89 2.59 -4.40
N MET A 43 -6.19 2.85 -4.34
CA MET A 43 -7.11 2.70 -5.48
C MET A 43 -6.88 3.71 -6.61
N THR A 44 -6.26 4.86 -6.35
CA THR A 44 -5.93 5.82 -7.42
C THR A 44 -4.69 5.39 -8.20
N PHE A 45 -3.77 4.67 -7.55
CA PHE A 45 -2.49 4.27 -8.14
C PHE A 45 -2.47 2.81 -8.60
N PHE A 46 -3.31 1.95 -8.01
CA PHE A 46 -3.37 0.54 -8.27
C PHE A 46 -4.80 0.14 -8.60
N LYS A 47 -5.03 -0.32 -9.83
CA LYS A 47 -6.30 -0.92 -10.26
C LYS A 47 -6.17 -2.44 -10.28
N ASP A 48 -5.83 -3.03 -9.14
CA ASP A 48 -5.53 -4.46 -9.04
C ASP A 48 -6.19 -5.11 -7.83
N LYS A 49 -6.93 -6.19 -8.09
CA LYS A 49 -7.55 -7.07 -7.08
C LYS A 49 -6.55 -7.63 -6.06
N ARG A 50 -5.26 -7.69 -6.40
CA ARG A 50 -4.19 -8.10 -5.48
C ARG A 50 -4.06 -7.17 -4.26
N LEU A 51 -4.52 -5.91 -4.34
CA LEU A 51 -4.52 -4.98 -3.20
C LEU A 51 -5.32 -5.51 -2.03
N ILE A 52 -6.52 -6.06 -2.28
CA ILE A 52 -7.37 -6.61 -1.23
C ILE A 52 -6.67 -7.77 -0.54
N ARG A 53 -5.96 -8.62 -1.30
CA ARG A 53 -5.17 -9.72 -0.72
C ARG A 53 -4.05 -9.19 0.18
N ILE A 54 -3.36 -8.11 -0.21
CA ILE A 54 -2.32 -7.49 0.62
C ILE A 54 -2.92 -6.92 1.90
N LEU A 55 -4.08 -6.28 1.82
CA LEU A 55 -4.78 -5.77 3.01
C LEU A 55 -5.23 -6.88 3.93
N LEU A 56 -5.82 -7.95 3.41
CA LEU A 56 -6.20 -9.13 4.19
C LEU A 56 -5.00 -9.79 4.86
N LEU A 57 -3.83 -9.80 4.23
CA LEU A 57 -2.57 -10.29 4.82
C LEU A 57 -2.00 -9.37 5.90
N SER A 58 -2.36 -8.09 5.91
CA SER A 58 -1.90 -7.12 6.91
C SER A 58 -2.63 -7.25 8.24
N LEU A 59 -3.84 -7.85 8.22
CA LEU A 59 -4.71 -8.04 9.37
C LEU A 59 -4.09 -8.97 10.42
N ASN A 60 -4.37 -8.67 11.68
CA ASN A 60 -4.00 -9.53 12.79
C ASN A 60 -4.94 -10.76 12.90
N ILE A 61 -4.61 -11.70 13.80
CA ILE A 61 -5.37 -12.95 13.95
C ILE A 61 -6.83 -12.68 14.38
N GLU A 62 -7.05 -11.71 15.26
CA GLU A 62 -8.38 -11.36 15.77
C GLU A 62 -9.28 -10.79 14.67
N GLU A 63 -8.74 -9.90 13.85
CA GLU A 63 -9.40 -9.31 12.68
C GLU A 63 -9.71 -10.38 11.62
N GLN A 64 -8.80 -11.34 11.40
CA GLN A 64 -9.04 -12.45 10.48
C GLN A 64 -10.18 -13.35 10.95
N VAL A 65 -10.34 -13.57 12.27
CA VAL A 65 -11.44 -14.36 12.83
C VAL A 65 -12.80 -13.73 12.55
N LEU A 66 -12.89 -12.39 12.65
CA LEU A 66 -14.12 -11.65 12.29
C LEU A 66 -14.51 -11.81 10.83
N LEU A 67 -13.56 -12.18 9.97
CA LEU A 67 -13.77 -12.32 8.54
C LEU A 67 -14.13 -13.75 8.08
N ILE A 68 -14.07 -14.74 8.97
CA ILE A 68 -14.46 -16.14 8.70
C ILE A 68 -15.90 -16.26 8.14
N PRO A 69 -16.92 -15.53 8.67
CA PRO A 69 -18.29 -15.63 8.17
C PRO A 69 -18.44 -15.26 6.69
N PHE A 70 -17.54 -14.43 6.16
CA PHE A 70 -17.56 -13.98 4.77
C PHE A 70 -16.90 -14.97 3.80
N LYS A 71 -16.41 -16.13 4.29
CA LYS A 71 -15.79 -17.19 3.47
C LYS A 71 -14.63 -16.70 2.60
N LEU A 72 -13.89 -15.70 3.08
CA LEU A 72 -12.75 -15.15 2.36
C LEU A 72 -11.58 -16.15 2.34
N THR A 73 -10.97 -16.34 1.17
CA THR A 73 -9.75 -17.14 1.05
C THR A 73 -8.54 -16.33 1.46
N PHE A 74 -8.01 -16.59 2.66
CA PHE A 74 -6.74 -16.00 3.10
C PHE A 74 -5.57 -16.69 2.41
N PRO A 75 -4.68 -15.93 1.74
CA PRO A 75 -3.47 -16.52 1.20
C PRO A 75 -2.57 -17.01 2.35
N ARG A 76 -1.92 -18.18 2.21
CA ARG A 76 -0.93 -18.70 3.19
C ARG A 76 0.42 -17.96 3.15
N TYR A 77 0.45 -16.70 2.74
CA TYR A 77 1.69 -15.95 2.58
C TYR A 77 2.11 -15.27 3.89
N GLN A 78 3.41 -15.04 4.05
CA GLN A 78 3.97 -14.28 5.17
C GLN A 78 3.40 -12.86 5.20
N ARG A 79 3.15 -12.37 6.41
CA ARG A 79 2.72 -10.99 6.67
C ARG A 79 3.71 -10.02 6.00
N PRO A 80 3.25 -9.01 5.25
CA PRO A 80 4.16 -8.04 4.65
C PRO A 80 5.01 -7.36 5.73
N LEU A 81 6.28 -7.12 5.41
CA LEU A 81 7.24 -6.43 6.31
C LEU A 81 6.82 -4.99 6.62
N ILE A 82 5.97 -4.42 5.77
CA ILE A 82 5.47 -3.06 5.89
C ILE A 82 3.98 -3.13 6.19
N GLU A 83 3.55 -2.40 7.20
CA GLU A 83 2.15 -2.29 7.59
C GLU A 83 1.42 -1.30 6.67
N TYR A 84 1.19 -1.73 5.42
CA TYR A 84 0.61 -0.89 4.37
C TYR A 84 -0.77 -0.31 4.72
N SER A 85 -1.56 -1.05 5.51
CA SER A 85 -2.88 -0.62 5.99
C SER A 85 -2.81 0.67 6.82
N SER A 86 -1.74 0.89 7.59
CA SER A 86 -1.57 2.10 8.41
C SER A 86 -1.45 3.39 7.59
N TYR A 87 -1.07 3.30 6.32
CA TYR A 87 -0.90 4.46 5.44
C TYR A 87 -2.18 4.84 4.71
N ILE A 88 -3.22 3.99 4.73
CA ILE A 88 -4.46 4.26 4.00
C ILE A 88 -5.23 5.38 4.67
N THR A 89 -5.50 6.44 3.90
CA THR A 89 -6.29 7.58 4.36
C THR A 89 -7.70 7.62 3.75
N SER A 90 -7.91 6.88 2.66
CA SER A 90 -9.23 6.77 2.02
C SER A 90 -9.42 5.43 1.32
N VAL A 91 -10.63 4.91 1.40
CA VAL A 91 -11.09 3.65 0.81
C VAL A 91 -12.26 4.00 -0.10
N THR A 92 -12.13 3.77 -1.41
CA THR A 92 -13.19 4.10 -2.38
C THR A 92 -14.08 2.88 -2.66
N LYS A 93 -15.26 3.12 -3.24
CA LYS A 93 -16.17 2.04 -3.66
C LYS A 93 -15.56 1.09 -4.70
N ASP A 94 -14.41 1.43 -5.29
CA ASP A 94 -13.76 0.60 -6.30
C ASP A 94 -13.15 -0.70 -5.73
N LEU A 95 -13.18 -0.89 -4.39
CA LEU A 95 -12.75 -2.12 -3.74
C LEU A 95 -13.57 -3.37 -4.09
N PHE A 96 -14.74 -3.25 -4.73
CA PHE A 96 -15.52 -4.44 -5.09
C PHE A 96 -14.91 -5.26 -6.25
N CYS A 97 -13.96 -4.71 -7.02
CA CYS A 97 -13.38 -5.41 -8.18
C CYS A 97 -12.50 -6.63 -7.85
N GLY A 98 -12.29 -6.95 -6.57
CA GLY A 98 -11.46 -8.08 -6.15
C GLY A 98 -12.12 -9.03 -5.14
N ILE A 99 -13.44 -8.90 -4.93
CA ILE A 99 -14.26 -9.85 -4.16
C ILE A 99 -14.94 -10.80 -5.12
#